data_AF-A0A1F5CPA3-F1
#
_entry.id   AF-A0A1F5CPA3-F1
#
_cell.length_a   1.000
_cell.length_b   1.000
_cell.length_c   1.000
_cell.angle_alpha   90.00
_cell.angle_beta   90.00
_cell.angle_gamma   90.00
#
_symmetry.space_group_name_H-M   'P 1'
#
loop_
_entity.id
_entity.type
_entity.pdbx_description
1 polymer ?
#
loop_
_entity_poly.entity_id
_entity_poly.type
_entity_poly.pdbx_seq_one_letter_code
_entity_poly.pdbx_strand_id
1 'polypeptide(L)'
;MSDHDLASLGDAFVNLICSLALSNRKGQPMGIKVKGRVLAAALRKAGLRQEMPSRMSTHTLADATEALIVYAWLNNCISLEQSVEILTKEKDFVQGFAKLLTAIKEELTFP
;
A
#
# COMPACT_ATOMS: atom_id res chain seq x y z
N MET A 1 13.21 -9.17 11.23
CA MET A 1 11.75 -9.40 11.21
C MET A 1 11.46 -10.44 10.15
N SER A 2 10.55 -11.37 10.40
CA SER A 2 10.09 -12.26 9.32
C SER A 2 9.20 -11.48 8.35
N ASP A 3 9.17 -11.88 7.07
CA ASP A 3 8.27 -11.26 6.07
C ASP A 3 6.80 -11.30 6.52
N HIS A 4 6.44 -12.31 7.32
CA HIS A 4 5.09 -12.48 7.87
C HIS A 4 4.74 -11.44 8.94
N ASP A 5 5.65 -11.14 9.87
CA ASP A 5 5.39 -10.13 10.93
C ASP A 5 5.23 -8.73 10.32
N LEU A 6 6.03 -8.44 9.31
CA LEU A 6 5.97 -7.19 8.56
C LEU A 6 4.67 -7.10 7.75
N ALA A 7 4.25 -8.18 7.09
CA ALA A 7 2.97 -8.22 6.38
C ALA A 7 1.77 -8.04 7.33
N SER A 8 1.80 -8.65 8.53
CA SER A 8 0.71 -8.47 9.50
C SER A 8 0.59 -7.01 9.98
N LEU A 9 1.71 -6.33 10.23
CA LEU A 9 1.68 -4.89 10.53
C LEU A 9 1.25 -4.09 9.30
N GLY A 10 1.65 -4.54 8.11
CA GLY A 10 1.25 -4.00 6.81
C GLY A 10 -0.25 -4.03 6.58
N ASP A 11 -0.95 -5.13 6.82
CA ASP A 11 -2.42 -5.22 6.70
C ASP A 11 -3.08 -4.18 7.62
N ALA A 12 -2.65 -4.07 8.87
CA ALA A 12 -3.18 -3.09 9.81
C ALA A 12 -2.92 -1.64 9.33
N PHE A 13 -1.70 -1.34 8.89
CA PHE A 13 -1.31 -0.02 8.41
C PHE A 13 -2.07 0.38 7.14
N VAL A 14 -2.15 -0.53 6.16
CA VAL A 14 -2.89 -0.36 4.91
C VAL A 14 -4.37 -0.11 5.20
N ASN A 15 -4.98 -0.87 6.11
CA ASN A 15 -6.36 -0.67 6.53
C ASN A 15 -6.57 0.70 7.19
N LEU A 16 -5.61 1.16 8.02
CA LEU A 16 -5.66 2.49 8.64
C LEU A 16 -5.62 3.61 7.59
N ILE A 17 -4.63 3.63 6.70
CA ILE A 17 -4.50 4.72 5.71
C ILE A 17 -5.70 4.74 4.74
N CYS A 18 -6.25 3.57 4.41
CA CYS A 18 -7.45 3.47 3.57
C CYS A 18 -8.70 3.98 4.29
N SER A 19 -8.84 3.64 5.58
CA SER A 19 -9.95 4.10 6.44
C SER A 19 -9.91 5.62 6.60
N LEU A 20 -8.74 6.19 6.86
CA LEU A 20 -8.54 7.64 6.95
C LEU A 20 -8.84 8.33 5.62
N ALA A 21 -8.31 7.81 4.50
CA ALA A 21 -8.58 8.38 3.18
C ALA A 21 -10.06 8.37 2.82
N LEU A 22 -10.77 7.26 3.12
CA LEU A 22 -12.21 7.19 2.87
C LEU A 22 -12.99 8.13 3.80
N SER A 23 -12.58 8.22 5.07
CA SER A 23 -13.18 9.13 6.04
C SER A 23 -13.07 10.58 5.57
N ASN A 24 -11.89 10.99 5.10
CA ASN A 24 -11.63 12.33 4.56
C ASN A 24 -12.49 12.61 3.31
N ARG A 25 -12.61 11.65 2.38
CA ARG A 25 -13.46 11.82 1.18
C ARG A 25 -14.95 11.93 1.50
N LYS A 26 -15.41 11.29 2.59
CA LYS A 26 -16.83 11.22 2.96
C LYS A 26 -17.23 12.23 4.04
N GLY A 27 -16.26 12.87 4.70
CA GLY A 27 -16.51 13.81 5.79
C GLY A 27 -17.03 13.14 7.08
N GLN A 28 -16.86 11.82 7.23
CA GLN A 28 -17.31 11.07 8.41
C GLN A 28 -16.34 9.92 8.74
N PRO A 29 -16.19 9.52 10.01
CA PRO A 29 -15.34 8.39 10.38
C PRO A 29 -15.82 7.08 9.76
N MET A 30 -14.91 6.37 9.07
CA MET A 30 -15.17 5.12 8.37
C MET A 30 -14.01 4.16 8.59
N GLY A 31 -14.31 2.89 8.86
CA GLY A 31 -13.34 1.80 8.86
C GLY A 31 -13.55 0.87 7.67
N ILE A 32 -12.47 0.52 6.95
CA ILE A 32 -12.52 -0.46 5.87
C ILE A 32 -11.38 -1.46 5.95
N LYS A 33 -11.68 -2.70 5.57
CA LYS A 33 -10.67 -3.71 5.28
C LYS A 33 -10.40 -3.76 3.77
N VAL A 34 -9.16 -3.54 3.39
CA VAL A 34 -8.73 -3.59 1.99
C VAL A 34 -8.71 -5.05 1.54
N LYS A 35 -9.30 -5.34 0.38
CA LYS A 35 -9.27 -6.69 -0.18
C LYS A 35 -7.91 -6.92 -0.83
N GLY A 36 -7.22 -8.03 -0.53
CA GLY A 36 -5.90 -8.34 -1.10
C GLY A 36 -5.84 -8.26 -2.64
N ARG A 37 -6.94 -8.55 -3.34
CA ARG A 37 -7.03 -8.37 -4.81
C ARG A 37 -6.78 -6.93 -5.27
N VAL A 38 -7.14 -5.93 -4.46
CA VAL A 38 -6.89 -4.50 -4.74
C VAL A 38 -5.40 -4.21 -4.68
N LEU A 39 -4.72 -4.70 -3.64
CA LEU A 39 -3.29 -4.52 -3.43
C LEU A 39 -2.47 -5.25 -4.50
N ALA A 40 -2.81 -6.50 -4.76
CA ALA A 40 -2.18 -7.27 -5.84
C ALA A 40 -2.41 -6.64 -7.23
N ALA A 41 -3.55 -5.97 -7.45
CA ALA A 41 -3.78 -5.23 -8.69
C ALA A 41 -2.96 -3.92 -8.73
N ALA A 42 -2.86 -3.22 -7.61
CA ALA A 42 -2.08 -2.00 -7.49
C ALA A 42 -0.59 -2.23 -7.74
N LEU A 43 -0.03 -3.30 -7.17
CA LEU A 43 1.37 -3.71 -7.39
C LEU A 43 1.67 -4.00 -8.86
N ARG A 44 0.75 -4.70 -9.56
CA ARG A 44 0.86 -4.93 -11.01
C ARG A 44 0.80 -3.60 -11.77
N LYS A 45 -0.10 -2.71 -11.38
CA LYS A 45 -0.30 -1.41 -12.02
C LYS A 45 0.88 -0.46 -11.81
N ALA A 46 1.57 -0.54 -10.67
CA ALA A 46 2.80 0.20 -10.39
C ALA A 46 4.04 -0.35 -11.14
N GLY A 47 3.89 -1.41 -11.95
CA GLY A 47 5.00 -2.04 -12.67
C GLY A 47 5.93 -2.89 -11.80
N LEU A 48 5.68 -2.96 -10.49
CA LEU A 48 6.52 -3.69 -9.52
C LEU A 48 6.39 -5.21 -9.62
N ARG A 49 5.45 -5.73 -10.41
CA ARG A 49 5.32 -7.18 -10.61
C ARG A 49 6.59 -7.80 -11.22
N GLN A 50 7.33 -7.05 -12.04
CA GLN A 50 8.54 -7.56 -12.69
C GLN A 50 9.69 -7.77 -11.71
N GLU A 51 9.71 -7.01 -10.61
CA GLU A 51 10.69 -7.13 -9.52
C GLU A 51 10.42 -8.32 -8.58
N MET A 52 9.24 -8.93 -8.70
CA MET A 52 8.79 -10.01 -7.81
C MET A 52 9.13 -11.39 -8.40
N PRO A 53 9.44 -12.39 -7.55
CA PRO A 53 9.69 -13.75 -7.99
C PRO A 53 8.64 -14.31 -8.96
N SER A 54 9.09 -15.18 -9.85
CA SER A 54 8.18 -15.92 -10.73
C SER A 54 7.23 -16.80 -9.90
N ARG A 55 5.98 -16.95 -10.34
CA ARG A 55 4.94 -17.79 -9.71
C ARG A 55 4.44 -17.37 -8.31
N MET A 56 4.21 -16.07 -8.09
CA MET A 56 3.47 -15.61 -6.91
C MET A 56 1.95 -15.66 -7.09
N SER A 57 1.25 -16.12 -6.05
CA SER A 57 -0.22 -16.08 -5.97
C SER A 57 -0.72 -14.65 -5.73
N THR A 58 -2.02 -14.41 -5.95
CA THR A 58 -2.65 -13.11 -5.63
C THR A 58 -2.54 -12.76 -4.14
N HIS A 59 -2.61 -13.75 -3.25
CA HIS A 59 -2.47 -13.54 -1.80
C HIS A 59 -1.04 -13.10 -1.47
N THR A 60 -0.05 -13.85 -1.94
CA THR A 60 1.36 -13.54 -1.70
C THR A 60 1.77 -12.16 -2.25
N LEU A 61 1.20 -11.75 -3.39
CA LEU A 61 1.41 -10.40 -3.92
C LEU A 61 0.76 -9.32 -3.04
N ALA A 62 -0.39 -9.60 -2.43
CA ALA A 62 -1.02 -8.68 -1.49
C ALA A 62 -0.15 -8.51 -0.24
N ASP A 63 0.28 -9.62 0.37
CA ASP A 63 1.12 -9.62 1.57
C ASP A 63 2.45 -8.89 1.31
N ALA A 64 3.07 -9.12 0.15
CA ALA A 64 4.28 -8.39 -0.27
C ALA A 64 4.02 -6.88 -0.45
N THR A 65 2.83 -6.51 -0.92
CA THR A 65 2.43 -5.10 -1.06
C THR A 65 2.25 -4.45 0.31
N GLU A 66 1.59 -5.14 1.24
CA GLU A 66 1.38 -4.71 2.63
C GLU A 66 2.72 -4.51 3.35
N ALA A 67 3.61 -5.50 3.24
CA ALA A 67 4.95 -5.46 3.81
C ALA A 67 5.78 -4.31 3.23
N LEU A 68 5.73 -4.09 1.91
CA LEU A 68 6.48 -3.00 1.25
C LEU A 68 6.00 -1.61 1.71
N ILE A 69 4.69 -1.40 1.80
CA ILE A 69 4.12 -0.10 2.21
C ILE A 69 4.54 0.22 3.64
N VAL A 70 4.40 -0.74 4.57
CA VAL A 70 4.75 -0.49 5.96
C VAL A 70 6.26 -0.38 6.17
N TYR A 71 7.06 -1.14 5.41
CA TYR A 71 8.52 -1.01 5.41
C TYR A 71 8.95 0.41 5.01
N ALA A 72 8.37 0.95 3.94
CA ALA A 72 8.67 2.30 3.48
C ALA A 72 8.32 3.36 4.55
N TRP A 73 7.20 3.17 5.26
CA TRP A 73 6.82 4.04 6.36
C TRP A 73 7.79 3.94 7.55
N LEU A 74 8.16 2.72 7.96
CA LEU A 74 9.12 2.49 9.05
C LEU A 74 10.51 3.07 8.76
N ASN A 75 10.89 3.18 7.49
CA ASN A 75 12.16 3.74 7.06
C ASN A 75 12.08 5.23 6.69
N ASN A 76 10.96 5.91 6.99
CA ASN A 76 10.73 7.33 6.67
C ASN A 76 10.77 7.69 5.18
N CYS A 77 10.67 6.69 4.28
CA CYS A 77 10.53 6.95 2.84
C CYS A 77 9.16 7.58 2.52
N ILE A 78 8.16 7.34 3.37
CA ILE A 78 6.84 7.95 3.24
C ILE A 78 6.19 8.12 4.60
N SER A 79 5.48 9.23 4.82
CA SER A 79 4.72 9.46 6.05
C SER A 79 3.31 8.87 5.98
N LEU A 80 2.67 8.76 7.15
CA LEU A 80 1.26 8.39 7.26
C LEU A 80 0.39 9.42 6.51
N GLU A 81 0.66 10.70 6.71
CA GLU A 81 -0.07 11.83 6.12
C GLU A 81 0.07 11.83 4.59
N GLN A 82 1.28 11.65 4.07
CA GLN A 82 1.52 11.54 2.63
C GLN A 82 0.77 10.35 2.03
N SER A 83 0.80 9.20 2.71
CA SER A 83 0.07 8.00 2.29
C SER A 83 -1.43 8.26 2.22
N VAL A 84 -2.01 8.88 3.25
CA VAL A 84 -3.43 9.24 3.30
C VAL A 84 -3.78 10.26 2.23
N GLU A 85 -2.93 11.26 1.99
CA GLU A 85 -3.15 12.31 0.98
C GLU A 85 -3.17 11.72 -0.43
N ILE A 86 -2.18 10.89 -0.78
CA ILE A 86 -2.11 10.20 -2.08
C ILE A 86 -3.35 9.37 -2.31
N LEU A 87 -3.76 8.58 -1.29
CA LEU A 87 -4.97 7.80 -1.39
C LEU A 87 -6.17 8.73 -1.56
N THR A 88 -6.36 9.74 -0.71
CA THR A 88 -7.54 10.64 -0.72
C THR A 88 -7.80 11.27 -2.10
N LYS A 89 -6.74 11.67 -2.83
CA LYS A 89 -6.83 12.30 -4.16
C LYS A 89 -7.38 11.38 -5.25
N GLU A 90 -7.29 10.06 -5.09
CA GLU A 90 -7.76 9.10 -6.09
C GLU A 90 -9.19 8.64 -5.84
N LYS A 91 -9.96 8.40 -6.92
CA LYS A 91 -11.32 7.85 -6.78
C LYS A 91 -11.31 6.34 -6.52
N ASP A 92 -10.31 5.66 -7.06
CA ASP A 92 -10.17 4.21 -7.01
C ASP A 92 -8.95 3.81 -6.18
N PHE A 93 -9.12 2.80 -5.31
CA PHE A 93 -8.03 2.36 -4.43
C PHE A 93 -6.92 1.62 -5.20
N VAL A 94 -7.23 0.92 -6.30
CA VAL A 94 -6.16 0.30 -7.10
C VAL A 94 -5.24 1.38 -7.67
N GLN A 95 -5.81 2.48 -8.19
CA GLN A 95 -5.04 3.64 -8.65
C GLN A 95 -4.29 4.34 -7.50
N GLY A 96 -4.95 4.54 -6.35
CA GLY A 96 -4.35 5.16 -5.17
C GLY A 96 -3.13 4.40 -4.66
N PHE A 97 -3.28 3.09 -4.43
CA PHE A 97 -2.16 2.25 -4.02
C PHE A 97 -1.08 2.14 -5.09
N ALA A 98 -1.43 2.14 -6.38
CA ALA A 98 -0.42 2.13 -7.44
C ALA A 98 0.44 3.41 -7.39
N LYS A 99 -0.17 4.58 -7.22
CA LYS A 99 0.57 5.84 -7.05
C LYS A 99 1.41 5.86 -5.78
N LEU A 100 0.89 5.33 -4.68
CA LEU A 100 1.62 5.19 -3.42
C LEU A 100 2.88 4.33 -3.62
N LEU A 101 2.75 3.19 -4.28
CA LEU A 101 3.86 2.28 -4.57
C LEU A 101 4.89 2.91 -5.52
N THR A 102 4.44 3.71 -6.50
CA THR A 102 5.35 4.46 -7.37
C THR A 102 6.15 5.50 -6.58
N ALA A 103 5.51 6.27 -5.69
CA ALA A 103 6.20 7.23 -4.84
C ALA A 103 7.23 6.54 -3.92
N ILE A 104 6.86 5.42 -3.30
CA ILE A 104 7.78 4.61 -2.49
C ILE A 104 8.98 4.12 -3.33
N LYS A 105 8.72 3.65 -4.56
CA LYS A 105 9.78 3.19 -5.46
C LYS A 105 10.77 4.32 -5.78
N GLU A 106 10.26 5.52 -6.06
CA GLU A 106 11.08 6.69 -6.36
C GLU A 106 12.00 7.02 -5.17
N GLU A 107 11.45 7.13 -3.96
CA GLU A 107 12.22 7.39 -2.74
C GLU A 107 13.27 6.30 -2.44
N LEU A 108 12.95 5.03 -2.66
CA LEU A 108 13.91 3.92 -2.45
C LEU A 108 15.02 3.85 -3.51
N THR A 109 14.84 4.49 -4.67
CA THR A 109 15.82 4.49 -5.77
C THR A 109 16.85 5.62 -5.62
N PHE A 110 16.58 6.63 -4.78
CA PHE A 110 17.50 7.72 -4.48
C PHE A 110 18.10 7.55 -3.06
N PRO A 111 19.28 6.90 -2.92
CA PRO A 111 20.04 6.89 -1.67
C PRO A 111 20.78 8.21 -1.42
#